data_AF-D1W7K4-F1
#
_entry.id   AF-D1W7K4-F1
#
_cell.length_a   1.000
_cell.length_b   1.000
_cell.length_c   1.000
_cell.angle_alpha   90.00
_cell.angle_beta   90.00
_cell.angle_gamma   90.00
#
_symmetry.space_group_name_H-M   'P 1'
#
loop_
_entity.id
_entity.type
_entity.pdbx_description
1 polymer ?
#
loop_
_entity_poly.entity_id
_entity_poly.type
_entity_poly.pdbx_seq_one_letter_code
_entity_poly.pdbx_strand_id
1 'polypeptide(L)'
;MILVILLSAIIAWVTWSLWPSSARQMKRSVAIVACQSWYEMVCKGKTVLYFSDIASDTALVRPSLQQDSCVRTTYATGVWANRYAFMPSCRGRMISVMTKPNEINQQDAWKLIEKEKERNQKRIRQLRDQLKELNYYLRIHDVHDEGYNTVAAYAYEKEDEKAHCMRLAQLFDTVRQADRPQLIRKAVYTAYYRLPNGECQQVRMREVGSSKQCQTVLLQTVGRTTPTGVAPLSIFFVNGKAHGAALAVGYGGLDVKELASNDASCSIISTTLHDNRHDLPAVLGGDGSPVFSTRGYFIGITRGNEVITRSQLRDLLRKEKQP
;
A
#
# COMPACT_ATOMS: atom_id res chain seq x y z
N MET A 1 -30.67 44.76 3.74
CA MET A 1 -29.26 44.85 3.28
C MET A 1 -28.42 43.66 3.72
N ILE A 2 -28.34 43.32 5.01
CA ILE A 2 -27.57 42.17 5.53
C ILE A 2 -27.97 40.84 4.86
N LEU A 3 -29.27 40.57 4.71
CA LEU A 3 -29.75 39.34 4.09
C LEU A 3 -29.33 39.21 2.62
N VAL A 4 -29.30 40.33 1.87
CA VAL A 4 -28.85 40.35 0.47
C VAL A 4 -27.34 40.09 0.37
N ILE A 5 -26.55 40.69 1.27
CA ILE A 5 -25.10 40.47 1.34
C ILE A 5 -24.82 38.99 1.67
N LEU A 6 -25.51 38.42 2.65
CA LEU A 6 -25.33 37.05 3.08
C LEU A 6 -25.71 36.05 1.97
N LEU A 7 -26.81 36.33 1.26
CA LEU A 7 -27.25 35.51 0.13
C LEU A 7 -26.28 35.60 -1.06
N SER A 8 -25.75 36.79 -1.36
CA SER A 8 -24.70 36.97 -2.38
C SER A 8 -23.41 36.23 -2.03
N ALA A 9 -22.99 36.26 -0.77
CA ALA A 9 -21.82 35.53 -0.29
C ALA A 9 -22.02 34.01 -0.38
N ILE A 10 -23.21 33.50 -0.05
CA ILE A 10 -23.55 32.08 -0.21
C ILE A 10 -23.51 31.68 -1.69
N ILE A 11 -24.09 32.48 -2.59
CA ILE A 11 -24.06 32.19 -4.03
C ILE A 11 -22.63 32.15 -4.54
N ALA A 12 -21.81 33.17 -4.21
CA ALA A 12 -20.40 33.21 -4.59
C ALA A 12 -19.60 32.01 -4.03
N TRP A 13 -19.90 31.60 -2.80
CA TRP A 13 -19.28 30.43 -2.17
C TRP A 13 -19.66 29.13 -2.88
N VAL A 14 -20.94 28.94 -3.19
CA VAL A 14 -21.44 27.73 -3.86
C VAL A 14 -20.90 27.67 -5.29
N THR A 15 -20.88 28.78 -6.04
CA THR A 15 -20.34 28.81 -7.39
C THR A 15 -18.83 28.53 -7.41
N TRP A 16 -18.07 29.09 -6.48
CA TRP A 16 -16.65 28.79 -6.33
C TRP A 16 -16.40 27.33 -5.95
N SER A 17 -17.20 26.78 -5.03
CA SER A 17 -17.06 25.38 -4.61
C SER A 17 -17.35 24.40 -5.75
N LEU A 18 -18.32 24.73 -6.62
CA LEU A 18 -18.69 23.91 -7.78
C LEU A 18 -17.76 24.11 -8.98
N TRP A 19 -16.75 24.96 -8.89
CA TRP A 19 -15.89 25.27 -10.02
C TRP A 19 -15.08 24.02 -10.46
N PRO A 20 -14.96 23.77 -11.77
CA PRO A 20 -14.19 22.64 -12.27
C PRO A 20 -12.72 22.72 -11.85
N SER A 21 -12.12 21.55 -11.61
CA SER A 21 -10.70 21.44 -11.31
C SER A 21 -9.87 21.70 -12.58
N SER A 22 -8.89 22.59 -12.48
CA SER A 22 -7.87 22.77 -13.52
C SER A 22 -6.92 21.57 -13.58
N ALA A 23 -6.24 21.37 -14.72
CA ALA A 23 -5.23 20.31 -14.88
C ALA A 23 -4.16 20.33 -13.76
N ARG A 24 -3.74 21.53 -13.33
CA ARG A 24 -2.80 21.70 -12.22
C ARG A 24 -3.39 21.25 -10.87
N GLN A 25 -4.65 21.56 -10.60
CA GLN A 25 -5.33 21.09 -9.38
C GLN A 25 -5.54 19.58 -9.40
N MET A 26 -5.90 18.98 -10.54
CA MET A 26 -6.05 17.53 -10.66
C MET A 26 -4.75 16.81 -10.29
N LYS A 27 -3.60 17.24 -10.85
CA LYS A 27 -2.28 16.67 -10.49
C LYS A 27 -1.92 16.87 -9.01
N ARG A 28 -2.30 18.00 -8.41
CA ARG A 28 -2.03 18.29 -6.99
C ARG A 28 -3.03 17.62 -6.04
N SER A 29 -4.06 16.99 -6.56
CA SER A 29 -5.04 16.24 -5.78
C SER A 29 -4.60 14.81 -5.46
N VAL A 30 -3.60 14.30 -6.19
CA VAL A 30 -3.10 12.93 -6.06
C VAL A 30 -1.76 12.88 -5.34
N ALA A 31 -1.49 11.74 -4.71
CA ALA A 31 -0.23 11.38 -4.08
C ALA A 31 0.02 9.88 -4.24
N ILE A 32 1.27 9.47 -4.14
CA ILE A 32 1.64 8.05 -4.06
C ILE A 32 1.54 7.64 -2.60
N VAL A 33 0.76 6.62 -2.30
CA VAL A 33 0.66 6.04 -0.96
C VAL A 33 1.54 4.80 -0.92
N ALA A 34 2.59 4.83 -0.12
CA ALA A 34 3.35 3.65 0.24
C ALA A 34 2.79 3.05 1.54
N CYS A 35 2.45 1.77 1.48
CA CYS A 35 2.12 0.96 2.64
C CYS A 35 3.27 -0.02 2.88
N GLN A 36 4.02 0.23 3.95
CA GLN A 36 5.00 -0.72 4.46
C GLN A 36 4.30 -1.59 5.49
N SER A 37 4.22 -2.89 5.22
CA SER A 37 3.57 -3.83 6.12
C SER A 37 4.42 -5.06 6.39
N TRP A 38 4.26 -5.58 7.60
CA TRP A 38 4.90 -6.79 8.09
C TRP A 38 4.02 -7.42 9.17
N TYR A 39 4.33 -8.65 9.52
CA TYR A 39 3.72 -9.37 10.62
C TYR A 39 4.73 -9.57 11.73
N GLU A 40 4.25 -9.43 12.96
CA GLU A 40 5.00 -9.66 14.19
C GLU A 40 4.37 -10.84 14.92
N MET A 41 5.20 -11.82 15.24
CA MET A 41 4.85 -12.89 16.14
C MET A 41 5.27 -12.49 17.55
N VAL A 42 4.30 -12.39 18.44
CA VAL A 42 4.51 -11.93 19.82
C VAL A 42 4.26 -13.10 20.78
N CYS A 43 5.28 -13.44 21.57
CA CYS A 43 5.22 -14.46 22.60
C CYS A 43 5.57 -13.80 23.94
N LYS A 44 4.74 -13.98 24.98
CA LYS A 44 4.94 -13.35 26.30
C LYS A 44 5.19 -11.83 26.23
N GLY A 45 4.53 -11.15 25.30
CA GLY A 45 4.67 -9.69 25.08
C GLY A 45 5.97 -9.25 24.40
N LYS A 46 6.84 -10.17 23.97
CA LYS A 46 8.04 -9.87 23.19
C LYS A 46 7.89 -10.35 21.76
N THR A 47 8.29 -9.53 20.80
CA THR A 47 8.33 -9.93 19.39
C THR A 47 9.48 -10.90 19.19
N VAL A 48 9.16 -12.10 18.70
CA VAL A 48 10.14 -13.19 18.49
C VAL A 48 10.50 -13.36 17.02
N LEU A 49 9.55 -13.10 16.11
CA LEU A 49 9.74 -13.32 14.68
C LEU A 49 8.99 -12.25 13.88
N TYR A 50 9.60 -11.82 12.79
CA TYR A 50 8.98 -10.96 11.79
C TYR A 50 8.84 -11.73 10.47
N PHE A 51 7.77 -11.48 9.72
CA PHE A 51 7.62 -12.04 8.38
C PHE A 51 6.75 -11.15 7.48
N SER A 52 6.84 -11.38 6.17
CA SER A 52 6.25 -10.48 5.17
C SER A 52 4.81 -10.82 4.80
N ASP A 53 4.47 -12.10 4.73
CA ASP A 53 3.13 -12.58 4.40
C ASP A 53 2.93 -14.04 4.81
N ILE A 54 1.71 -14.54 4.65
CA ILE A 54 1.39 -15.97 4.75
C ILE A 54 0.95 -16.47 3.38
N ALA A 55 1.67 -17.46 2.84
CA ALA A 55 1.32 -18.06 1.55
C ALA A 55 0.04 -18.93 1.67
N SER A 56 -0.56 -19.29 0.53
CA SER A 56 -1.79 -20.08 0.48
C SER A 56 -1.66 -21.47 1.10
N ASP A 57 -0.46 -22.04 1.07
CA ASP A 57 -0.07 -23.29 1.71
C ASP A 57 0.31 -23.09 3.20
N THR A 58 -0.03 -21.94 3.78
CA THR A 58 0.27 -21.54 5.15
C THR A 58 1.78 -21.39 5.45
N ALA A 59 2.64 -21.17 4.45
CA ALA A 59 4.05 -20.84 4.66
C ALA A 59 4.22 -19.44 5.24
N LEU A 60 5.22 -19.23 6.10
CA LEU A 60 5.68 -17.88 6.38
C LEU A 60 6.57 -17.39 5.24
N VAL A 61 6.25 -16.24 4.66
CA VAL A 61 7.02 -15.64 3.56
C VAL A 61 8.10 -14.73 4.15
N ARG A 62 9.37 -15.07 3.91
CA ARG A 62 10.56 -14.35 4.41
C ARG A 62 10.55 -14.18 5.94
N PRO A 63 10.54 -15.27 6.73
CA PRO A 63 10.69 -15.18 8.18
C PRO A 63 12.08 -14.62 8.51
N SER A 64 12.15 -13.68 9.45
CA SER A 64 13.39 -13.05 9.89
C SER A 64 13.32 -12.64 11.35
N LEU A 65 14.49 -12.59 11.99
CA LEU A 65 14.68 -12.04 13.33
C LEU A 65 14.72 -10.50 13.31
N GLN A 66 14.98 -9.91 12.15
CA GLN A 66 15.06 -8.48 11.95
C GLN A 66 13.88 -8.02 11.09
N GLN A 67 13.24 -6.93 11.53
CA GLN A 67 12.07 -6.37 10.85
C GLN A 67 12.38 -5.95 9.41
N ASP A 68 13.52 -5.31 9.17
CA ASP A 68 13.85 -4.69 7.88
C ASP A 68 13.92 -5.72 6.74
N SER A 69 14.31 -6.96 7.04
CA SER A 69 14.42 -8.03 6.03
C SER A 69 13.06 -8.55 5.53
N CYS A 70 11.96 -8.27 6.24
CA CYS A 70 10.65 -8.81 5.91
C CYS A 70 9.61 -7.73 5.55
N VAL A 71 9.98 -6.44 5.53
CA VAL A 71 9.04 -5.39 5.16
C VAL A 71 8.60 -5.58 3.70
N ARG A 72 7.29 -5.55 3.48
CA ARG A 72 6.68 -5.49 2.15
C ARG A 72 6.15 -4.10 1.92
N THR A 73 6.67 -3.43 0.90
CA THR A 73 6.15 -2.14 0.44
C THR A 73 5.18 -2.39 -0.71
N THR A 74 3.97 -1.85 -0.58
CA THR A 74 3.02 -1.75 -1.69
C THR A 74 2.73 -0.28 -1.96
N TYR A 75 2.54 0.06 -3.22
CA TYR A 75 2.21 1.41 -3.64
C TYR A 75 0.78 1.45 -4.18
N ALA A 76 0.10 2.57 -3.98
CA ALA A 76 -1.20 2.84 -4.57
C ALA A 76 -1.35 4.33 -4.84
N THR A 77 -2.30 4.70 -5.68
CA THR A 77 -2.67 6.10 -5.84
C THR A 77 -3.60 6.52 -4.71
N GLY A 78 -3.33 7.67 -4.10
CA GLY A 78 -4.16 8.29 -3.07
C GLY A 78 -4.66 9.65 -3.52
N VAL A 79 -5.87 10.00 -3.09
CA VAL A 79 -6.57 11.24 -3.44
C VAL A 79 -6.88 12.03 -2.19
N TRP A 80 -6.41 13.27 -2.11
CA TRP A 80 -6.78 14.18 -1.05
C TRP A 80 -8.26 14.55 -1.18
N ALA A 81 -9.04 14.38 -0.12
CA ALA A 81 -10.47 14.60 -0.17
C ALA A 81 -10.96 15.46 1.01
N ASN A 82 -11.90 16.37 0.72
CA ASN A 82 -12.65 17.10 1.73
C ASN A 82 -13.72 16.18 2.36
N ARG A 83 -13.94 16.31 3.68
CA ARG A 83 -15.02 15.59 4.37
C ARG A 83 -16.41 16.08 3.94
N TYR A 84 -16.54 17.39 3.77
CA TYR A 84 -17.78 18.06 3.34
C TYR A 84 -17.63 18.65 1.94
N ALA A 85 -18.68 18.55 1.12
CA ALA A 85 -18.66 18.99 -0.28
C ALA A 85 -18.37 20.49 -0.44
N PHE A 86 -18.91 21.32 0.46
CA PHE A 86 -18.85 22.77 0.36
C PHE A 86 -17.89 23.44 1.34
N MET A 87 -17.06 22.67 2.06
CA MET A 87 -16.14 23.25 3.04
C MET A 87 -14.74 22.65 2.86
N PRO A 88 -13.68 23.48 2.84
CA PRO A 88 -12.29 23.02 2.79
C PRO A 88 -11.96 22.33 4.12
N SER A 89 -12.27 21.04 4.17
CA SER A 89 -12.36 20.24 5.39
C SER A 89 -11.52 18.97 5.31
N CYS A 90 -10.55 18.95 4.40
CA CYS A 90 -9.64 17.83 4.20
C CYS A 90 -8.96 17.40 5.52
N ARG A 91 -8.33 18.33 6.26
CA ARG A 91 -7.55 18.01 7.48
C ARG A 91 -6.58 16.84 7.27
N GLY A 92 -5.91 16.86 6.11
CA GLY A 92 -5.01 15.80 5.68
C GLY A 92 -5.66 14.45 5.41
N ARG A 93 -6.94 14.40 5.02
CA ARG A 93 -7.62 13.15 4.63
C ARG A 93 -7.31 12.76 3.19
N MET A 94 -7.03 11.49 3.02
CA MET A 94 -6.74 10.87 1.73
C MET A 94 -7.48 9.56 1.60
N ILE A 95 -8.03 9.31 0.42
CA ILE A 95 -8.66 8.04 0.07
C ILE A 95 -7.71 7.30 -0.87
N SER A 96 -7.48 6.01 -0.64
CA SER A 96 -6.72 5.15 -1.54
C SER A 96 -7.41 3.80 -1.67
N VAL A 97 -7.15 3.10 -2.78
CA VAL A 97 -7.62 1.74 -3.01
C VAL A 97 -6.47 0.81 -2.67
N MET A 98 -6.63 0.05 -1.58
CA MET A 98 -5.65 -0.92 -1.12
C MET A 98 -6.37 -2.11 -0.54
N THR A 99 -6.10 -3.29 -1.10
CA THR A 99 -6.65 -4.54 -0.58
C THR A 99 -6.03 -4.85 0.77
N LYS A 100 -6.88 -5.00 1.78
CA LYS A 100 -6.47 -5.50 3.09
C LYS A 100 -6.40 -7.03 3.04
N PRO A 101 -5.31 -7.64 3.53
CA PRO A 101 -5.32 -9.08 3.74
C PRO A 101 -6.39 -9.43 4.79
N ASN A 102 -6.92 -10.65 4.71
CA ASN A 102 -7.86 -11.14 5.71
C ASN A 102 -7.21 -11.14 7.09
N GLU A 103 -7.99 -10.81 8.12
CA GLU A 103 -7.55 -10.91 9.51
C GLU A 103 -7.27 -12.38 9.81
N ILE A 104 -6.03 -12.69 10.18
CA ILE A 104 -5.60 -14.04 10.53
C ILE A 104 -6.10 -14.33 11.94
N ASN A 105 -6.80 -15.45 12.12
CA ASN A 105 -7.37 -15.83 13.40
C ASN A 105 -6.28 -16.34 14.36
N GLN A 106 -6.44 -16.10 15.67
CA GLN A 106 -5.42 -16.44 16.67
C GLN A 106 -5.15 -17.94 16.80
N GLN A 107 -6.16 -18.78 16.52
CA GLN A 107 -6.04 -20.25 16.61
C GLN A 107 -5.12 -20.86 15.53
N ASP A 108 -4.78 -20.08 14.50
CA ASP A 108 -3.88 -20.51 13.42
C ASP A 108 -2.40 -20.24 13.72
N ALA A 109 -2.08 -19.36 14.67
CA ALA A 109 -0.70 -18.88 14.91
C ALA A 109 0.26 -20.00 15.36
N TRP A 110 -0.16 -20.88 16.29
CA TRP A 110 0.69 -22.01 16.72
C TRP A 110 0.89 -23.04 15.61
N LYS A 111 -0.18 -23.38 14.87
CA LYS A 111 -0.09 -24.33 13.74
C LYS A 111 0.86 -23.82 12.65
N LEU A 112 0.85 -22.50 12.40
CA LEU A 112 1.79 -21.86 11.48
C LEU A 112 3.23 -22.02 11.94
N ILE A 113 3.50 -21.82 13.24
CA ILE A 113 4.84 -22.00 13.82
C ILE A 113 5.33 -23.44 13.69
N GLU A 114 4.48 -24.41 14.04
CA GLU A 114 4.83 -25.83 13.98
C GLU A 114 5.17 -26.26 12.56
N LYS A 115 4.34 -25.85 11.59
CA LYS A 115 4.58 -26.12 10.18
C LYS A 115 5.84 -25.45 9.66
N GLU A 116 6.11 -24.20 10.04
CA GLU A 116 7.32 -23.50 9.65
C GLU A 116 8.57 -24.11 10.30
N LYS A 117 8.46 -24.61 11.54
CA LYS A 117 9.52 -25.34 12.23
C LYS A 117 9.89 -26.61 11.45
N GLU A 118 8.92 -27.42 11.05
CA GLU A 118 9.15 -28.62 10.24
C GLU A 118 9.80 -28.28 8.89
N ARG A 119 9.32 -27.21 8.23
CA ARG A 119 9.88 -26.73 6.96
C ARG A 119 11.32 -26.27 7.11
N ASN A 120 11.62 -25.49 8.12
CA ASN A 120 12.96 -25.01 8.40
C ASN A 120 13.91 -26.18 8.71
N GLN A 121 13.46 -27.19 9.46
CA GLN A 121 14.25 -28.41 9.70
C GLN A 121 14.52 -29.21 8.41
N LYS A 122 13.56 -29.27 7.47
CA LYS A 122 13.79 -29.86 6.14
C LYS A 122 14.80 -29.03 5.33
N ARG A 123 14.68 -27.70 5.35
CA ARG A 123 15.62 -26.78 4.67
C ARG A 123 17.04 -26.90 5.22
N ILE A 124 17.21 -26.98 6.54
CA ILE A 124 18.53 -27.23 7.17
C ILE A 124 19.15 -28.54 6.69
N ARG A 125 18.36 -29.62 6.58
CA ARG A 125 18.84 -30.91 6.07
C ARG A 125 19.30 -30.80 4.61
N GLN A 126 18.47 -30.23 3.76
CA GLN A 126 18.80 -30.00 2.34
C GLN A 126 20.06 -29.15 2.17
N LEU A 127 20.19 -28.05 2.92
CA LEU A 127 21.38 -27.20 2.88
C LEU A 127 22.64 -27.93 3.35
N ARG A 128 22.53 -28.83 4.35
CA ARG A 128 23.68 -29.65 4.78
C ARG A 128 24.12 -30.62 3.69
N ASP A 129 23.18 -31.25 2.99
CA ASP A 129 23.48 -32.17 1.90
C ASP A 129 24.12 -31.42 0.72
N GLN A 130 23.54 -30.27 0.32
CA GLN A 130 24.10 -29.40 -0.73
C GLN A 130 25.50 -28.89 -0.39
N LEU A 131 25.72 -28.42 0.84
CA LEU A 131 27.05 -27.96 1.27
C LEU A 131 28.07 -29.11 1.32
N LYS A 132 27.65 -30.34 1.61
CA LYS A 132 28.53 -31.51 1.56
C LYS A 132 29.02 -31.75 0.13
N GLU A 133 28.13 -31.65 -0.86
CA GLU A 133 28.47 -31.79 -2.28
C GLU A 133 29.37 -30.64 -2.77
N LEU A 134 29.03 -29.40 -2.44
CA LEU A 134 29.82 -28.21 -2.80
C LEU A 134 31.23 -28.27 -2.19
N ASN A 135 31.34 -28.60 -0.90
CA ASN A 135 32.63 -28.72 -0.22
C ASN A 135 33.45 -29.91 -0.74
N TYR A 136 32.80 -30.97 -1.24
CA TYR A 136 33.50 -32.06 -1.92
C TYR A 136 34.07 -31.57 -3.25
N TYR A 137 33.28 -30.87 -4.07
CA TYR A 137 33.74 -30.28 -5.33
C TYR A 137 34.93 -29.34 -5.13
N LEU A 138 34.83 -28.40 -4.19
CA LEU A 138 35.88 -27.43 -3.86
C LEU A 138 37.17 -28.07 -3.33
N ARG A 139 37.08 -29.27 -2.75
CA ARG A 139 38.25 -30.02 -2.24
C ARG A 139 38.96 -30.80 -3.35
N ILE A 140 38.23 -31.35 -4.31
CA ILE A 140 38.78 -32.18 -5.38
C ILE A 140 39.33 -31.34 -6.53
N HIS A 141 38.71 -30.21 -6.83
CA HIS A 141 39.11 -29.31 -7.90
C HIS A 141 39.95 -28.15 -7.36
N ASP A 142 41.28 -28.30 -7.39
CA ASP A 142 42.27 -27.29 -6.94
C ASP A 142 42.65 -26.28 -8.05
N VAL A 143 41.98 -26.34 -9.20
CA VAL A 143 42.21 -25.42 -10.31
C VAL A 143 41.43 -24.14 -10.04
N HIS A 144 42.15 -23.09 -9.68
CA HIS A 144 41.60 -21.78 -9.33
C HIS A 144 41.29 -20.97 -10.60
N ASP A 145 40.18 -21.31 -11.27
CA ASP A 145 39.64 -20.55 -12.40
C ASP A 145 38.40 -19.71 -12.01
N GLU A 146 37.80 -19.01 -12.97
CA GLU A 146 36.57 -18.23 -12.75
C GLU A 146 35.38 -19.11 -12.30
N GLY A 147 35.35 -20.37 -12.73
CA GLY A 147 34.35 -21.35 -12.32
C GLY A 147 34.49 -21.71 -10.83
N TYR A 148 35.72 -21.95 -10.37
CA TYR A 148 36.03 -22.20 -8.96
C TYR A 148 35.56 -21.05 -8.06
N ASN A 149 35.89 -19.81 -8.41
CA ASN A 149 35.48 -18.63 -7.65
C ASN A 149 33.94 -18.50 -7.57
N THR A 150 33.24 -18.84 -8.65
CA THR A 150 31.77 -18.85 -8.68
C THR A 150 31.20 -19.90 -7.73
N VAL A 151 31.74 -21.12 -7.74
CA VAL A 151 31.28 -22.21 -6.86
C VAL A 151 31.62 -21.91 -5.40
N ALA A 152 32.79 -21.35 -5.12
CA ALA A 152 33.18 -20.95 -3.77
C ALA A 152 32.26 -19.85 -3.22
N ALA A 153 31.96 -18.81 -4.02
CA ALA A 153 31.01 -17.77 -3.64
C ALA A 153 29.61 -18.34 -3.35
N TYR A 154 29.13 -19.28 -4.18
CA TYR A 154 27.86 -19.95 -3.96
C TYR A 154 27.86 -20.82 -2.67
N ALA A 155 28.97 -21.50 -2.37
CA ALA A 155 29.11 -22.25 -1.12
C ALA A 155 29.03 -21.33 0.11
N TYR A 156 29.70 -20.18 0.09
CA TYR A 156 29.60 -19.18 1.16
C TYR A 156 28.16 -18.67 1.35
N GLU A 157 27.44 -18.38 0.26
CA GLU A 157 26.03 -17.97 0.32
C GLU A 157 25.17 -19.06 1.00
N LYS A 158 25.40 -20.33 0.64
CA LYS A 158 24.68 -21.46 1.23
C LYS A 158 25.03 -21.69 2.71
N GLU A 159 26.26 -21.40 3.12
CA GLU A 159 26.66 -21.44 4.53
C GLU A 159 25.94 -20.37 5.36
N ASP A 160 25.84 -19.13 4.85
CA ASP A 160 25.08 -18.08 5.53
C ASP A 160 23.58 -18.41 5.59
N GLU A 161 23.00 -18.92 4.49
CA GLU A 161 21.60 -19.37 4.47
C GLU A 161 21.35 -20.46 5.53
N LYS A 162 22.27 -21.42 5.66
CA LYS A 162 22.20 -22.47 6.69
C LYS A 162 22.33 -21.88 8.09
N ALA A 163 23.26 -20.96 8.32
CA ALA A 163 23.43 -20.30 9.60
C ALA A 163 22.17 -19.50 9.99
N HIS A 164 21.54 -18.81 9.05
CA HIS A 164 20.26 -18.15 9.22
C HIS A 164 19.15 -19.13 9.62
N CYS A 165 19.00 -20.24 8.88
CA CYS A 165 18.01 -21.28 9.20
C CYS A 165 18.25 -21.89 10.59
N MET A 166 19.51 -22.10 10.99
CA MET A 166 19.85 -22.60 12.33
C MET A 166 19.46 -21.61 13.43
N ARG A 167 19.68 -20.30 13.24
CA ARG A 167 19.22 -19.26 14.17
C ARG A 167 17.69 -19.25 14.31
N LEU A 168 16.96 -19.41 13.20
CA LEU A 168 15.50 -19.55 13.23
C LEU A 168 15.05 -20.82 13.98
N ALA A 169 15.75 -21.95 13.81
CA ALA A 169 15.42 -23.18 14.53
C ALA A 169 15.60 -23.01 16.04
N GLN A 170 16.70 -22.39 16.48
CA GLN A 170 16.94 -22.07 17.88
C GLN A 170 15.81 -21.21 18.45
N LEU A 171 15.36 -20.20 17.71
CA LEU A 171 14.22 -19.38 18.11
C LEU A 171 12.95 -20.24 18.29
N PHE A 172 12.61 -21.07 17.32
CA PHE A 172 11.42 -21.92 17.39
C PHE A 172 11.46 -22.92 18.55
N ASP A 173 12.64 -23.36 18.98
CA ASP A 173 12.79 -24.21 20.16
C ASP A 173 12.51 -23.48 21.49
N THR A 174 12.67 -22.14 21.51
CA THR A 174 12.31 -21.32 22.68
C THR A 174 10.81 -21.07 22.81
N VAL A 175 10.05 -21.14 21.70
CA VAL A 175 8.62 -20.84 21.69
C VAL A 175 7.79 -22.07 22.06
N ARG A 176 6.95 -21.95 23.08
CA ARG A 176 6.07 -23.03 23.56
C ARG A 176 4.61 -22.71 23.28
N GLN A 177 3.80 -23.75 23.04
CA GLN A 177 2.35 -23.59 22.84
C GLN A 177 1.66 -22.89 24.03
N ALA A 178 2.11 -23.20 25.25
CA ALA A 178 1.62 -22.59 26.49
C ALA A 178 1.80 -21.06 26.53
N ASP A 179 2.74 -20.52 25.75
CA ASP A 179 3.04 -19.09 25.69
C ASP A 179 2.05 -18.30 24.83
N ARG A 180 1.08 -18.99 24.21
CA ARG A 180 -0.02 -18.44 23.40
C ARG A 180 0.49 -17.40 22.39
N PRO A 181 1.28 -17.81 21.39
CA PRO A 181 1.83 -16.89 20.39
C PRO A 181 0.69 -16.14 19.69
N GLN A 182 0.86 -14.82 19.59
CA GLN A 182 -0.08 -13.95 18.90
C GLN A 182 0.53 -13.46 17.60
N LEU A 183 -0.31 -13.33 16.59
CA LEU A 183 0.08 -12.75 15.32
C LEU A 183 -0.50 -11.35 15.17
N ILE A 184 0.38 -10.36 15.00
CA ILE A 184 0.00 -8.96 14.88
C ILE A 184 0.48 -8.44 13.53
N ARG A 185 -0.44 -8.00 12.68
CA ARG A 185 -0.08 -7.26 11.48
C ARG A 185 0.20 -5.80 11.82
N LYS A 186 1.34 -5.28 11.36
CA LYS A 186 1.67 -3.86 11.41
C LYS A 186 1.67 -3.28 10.00
N ALA A 187 1.23 -2.04 9.88
CA ALA A 187 1.28 -1.29 8.64
C ALA A 187 1.58 0.18 8.94
N VAL A 188 2.50 0.75 8.17
CA VAL A 188 2.87 2.16 8.20
C VAL A 188 2.56 2.74 6.82
N TYR A 189 1.82 3.85 6.82
CA TYR A 189 1.42 4.53 5.61
C TYR A 189 2.20 5.84 5.47
N THR A 190 2.75 6.07 4.29
CA THR A 190 3.44 7.32 3.93
C THR A 190 2.91 7.81 2.59
N ALA A 191 2.51 9.08 2.52
CA ALA A 191 2.10 9.71 1.29
C ALA A 191 3.24 10.56 0.72
N TYR A 192 3.61 10.30 -0.53
CA TYR A 192 4.56 11.08 -1.32
C TYR A 192 3.78 11.96 -2.29
N TYR A 193 3.97 13.27 -2.20
CA TYR A 193 3.28 14.25 -3.05
C TYR A 193 4.28 15.25 -3.61
N ARG A 194 4.00 15.75 -4.81
CA ARG A 194 4.88 16.71 -5.49
C ARG A 194 4.38 18.13 -5.32
N LEU A 195 5.29 19.02 -4.96
CA LEU A 195 5.07 20.46 -4.91
C LEU A 195 5.09 21.07 -6.32
N PRO A 196 4.59 22.31 -6.52
CA PRO A 196 4.61 22.97 -7.82
C PRO A 196 5.99 23.15 -8.45
N ASN A 197 7.03 23.25 -7.62
CA ASN A 197 8.43 23.32 -8.04
C ASN A 197 9.00 21.96 -8.45
N GLY A 198 8.22 20.87 -8.35
CA GLY A 198 8.63 19.51 -8.72
C GLY A 198 9.22 18.69 -7.56
N GLU A 199 9.50 19.33 -6.41
CA GLU A 199 10.07 18.64 -5.25
C GLU A 199 9.10 17.60 -4.68
N CYS A 200 9.63 16.42 -4.38
CA CYS A 200 8.89 15.37 -3.70
C CYS A 200 8.94 15.60 -2.19
N GLN A 201 7.77 15.64 -1.56
CA GLN A 201 7.61 15.74 -0.12
C GLN A 201 6.88 14.49 0.39
N GLN A 202 7.16 14.11 1.63
CA GLN A 202 6.54 12.95 2.26
C GLN A 202 5.86 13.32 3.58
N VAL A 203 4.74 12.66 3.87
CA VAL A 203 4.02 12.82 5.13
C VAL A 203 3.53 11.48 5.64
N ARG A 204 3.71 11.24 6.95
CA ARG A 204 3.22 10.04 7.61
C ARG A 204 1.70 10.10 7.77
N MET A 205 1.06 8.97 7.51
CA MET A 205 -0.39 8.81 7.52
C MET A 205 -0.79 7.73 8.53
N ARG A 206 -2.00 7.87 9.09
CA ARG A 206 -2.69 6.90 9.92
C ARG A 206 -3.96 6.46 9.22
N GLU A 207 -4.29 5.18 9.31
CA GLU A 207 -5.60 4.69 8.88
C GLU A 207 -6.70 5.12 9.88
N VAL A 208 -7.77 5.73 9.39
CA VAL A 208 -8.93 6.16 10.19
C VAL A 208 -10.25 5.51 9.76
N GLY A 209 -10.23 4.75 8.66
CA GLY A 209 -11.38 4.00 8.18
C GLY A 209 -11.01 3.09 7.01
N SER A 210 -11.84 2.09 6.76
CA SER A 210 -11.70 1.22 5.59
C SER A 210 -13.05 0.62 5.18
N SER A 211 -13.16 0.25 3.90
CA SER A 211 -14.32 -0.44 3.35
C SER A 211 -13.86 -1.69 2.61
N LYS A 212 -14.23 -2.87 3.14
CA LYS A 212 -13.93 -4.15 2.48
C LYS A 212 -14.62 -4.27 1.12
N GLN A 213 -15.87 -3.81 1.01
CA GLN A 213 -16.66 -3.87 -0.23
C GLN A 213 -16.01 -3.11 -1.39
N CYS A 214 -15.41 -1.96 -1.09
CA CYS A 214 -14.79 -1.09 -2.09
C CYS A 214 -13.26 -1.26 -2.16
N GLN A 215 -12.67 -2.08 -1.29
CA GLN A 215 -11.21 -2.18 -1.08
C GLN A 215 -10.54 -0.81 -0.87
N THR A 216 -11.26 0.11 -0.21
CA THR A 216 -10.78 1.47 0.03
C THR A 216 -10.32 1.64 1.47
N VAL A 217 -9.26 2.43 1.63
CA VAL A 217 -8.74 2.88 2.91
C VAL A 217 -8.84 4.39 3.00
N LEU A 218 -9.29 4.88 4.16
CA LEU A 218 -9.29 6.28 4.52
C LEU A 218 -8.09 6.53 5.42
N LEU A 219 -7.17 7.34 4.93
CA LEU A 219 -5.95 7.74 5.59
C LEU A 219 -6.06 9.20 6.04
N GLN A 220 -5.39 9.53 7.13
CA GLN A 220 -5.26 10.88 7.64
C GLN A 220 -3.81 11.19 8.03
N THR A 221 -3.31 12.38 7.73
CA THR A 221 -1.99 12.81 8.22
C THR A 221 -1.94 12.73 9.76
N VAL A 222 -0.78 12.32 10.31
CA VAL A 222 -0.62 12.19 11.77
C VAL A 222 -0.92 13.51 12.50
N GLY A 223 -0.51 14.65 11.91
CA GLY A 223 -0.80 15.98 12.45
C GLY A 223 -2.21 16.52 12.17
N ARG A 224 -3.05 15.79 11.42
CA ARG A 224 -4.39 16.22 10.96
C ARG A 224 -4.39 17.54 10.20
N THR A 225 -3.24 17.92 9.63
CA THR A 225 -3.06 19.09 8.79
C THR A 225 -3.00 18.67 7.33
N THR A 226 -3.64 19.45 6.47
CA THR A 226 -3.52 19.28 5.01
C THR A 226 -2.16 19.84 4.60
N PRO A 227 -1.29 19.07 3.92
CA PRO A 227 0.02 19.57 3.52
C PRO A 227 -0.09 20.77 2.56
N THR A 228 0.85 21.70 2.67
CA THR A 228 0.85 22.90 1.82
C THR A 228 1.02 22.50 0.35
N GLY A 229 0.21 23.11 -0.50
CA GLY A 229 0.33 22.95 -1.93
C GLY A 229 -0.31 21.68 -2.51
N VAL A 230 -1.09 20.94 -1.74
CA VAL A 230 -2.03 19.94 -2.29
C VAL A 230 -3.37 20.60 -2.62
N ALA A 231 -4.14 19.99 -3.53
CA ALA A 231 -5.46 20.48 -3.93
C ALA A 231 -6.52 19.41 -3.63
N PRO A 232 -7.12 19.40 -2.41
CA PRO A 232 -8.11 18.39 -2.05
C PRO A 232 -9.37 18.48 -2.91
N LEU A 233 -9.89 17.32 -3.31
CA LEU A 233 -11.13 17.25 -4.07
C LEU A 233 -12.35 17.36 -3.17
N SER A 234 -13.35 18.09 -3.64
CA SER A 234 -14.67 18.15 -3.02
C SER A 234 -15.58 17.08 -3.61
N ILE A 235 -16.07 16.17 -2.75
CA ILE A 235 -16.96 15.08 -3.14
C ILE A 235 -18.41 15.58 -3.12
N PHE A 236 -18.88 16.11 -4.25
CA PHE A 236 -20.26 16.60 -4.40
C PHE A 236 -21.29 15.48 -4.44
N PHE A 237 -22.50 15.79 -3.98
CA PHE A 237 -23.62 14.85 -3.90
C PHE A 237 -24.31 14.53 -5.24
N VAL A 238 -24.19 15.39 -6.24
CA VAL A 238 -24.81 15.16 -7.57
C VAL A 238 -23.87 14.32 -8.42
N ASN A 239 -24.15 13.03 -8.59
CA ASN A 239 -23.39 12.17 -9.49
C ASN A 239 -23.44 12.72 -10.93
N GLY A 240 -22.27 12.82 -11.56
CA GLY A 240 -22.12 13.26 -12.94
C GLY A 240 -22.37 12.09 -13.86
N LYS A 241 -22.72 12.36 -15.12
CA LYS A 241 -22.89 11.30 -16.12
C LYS A 241 -21.58 10.52 -16.24
N ALA A 242 -21.63 9.23 -15.94
CA ALA A 242 -20.50 8.30 -16.01
C ALA A 242 -20.43 7.61 -17.39
N HIS A 243 -20.65 8.38 -18.45
CA HIS A 243 -20.61 7.90 -19.83
C HIS A 243 -19.91 8.93 -20.72
N GLY A 244 -19.01 8.45 -21.58
CA GLY A 244 -18.26 9.24 -22.56
C GLY A 244 -16.84 9.58 -22.12
N ALA A 245 -16.22 10.55 -22.82
CA ALA A 245 -14.84 10.93 -22.58
C ALA A 245 -14.60 11.47 -21.16
N ALA A 246 -13.49 11.04 -20.55
CA ALA A 246 -13.08 11.37 -19.21
C ALA A 246 -11.55 11.50 -19.13
N LEU A 247 -11.08 12.05 -18.01
CA LEU A 247 -9.66 12.25 -17.71
C LEU A 247 -9.34 11.52 -16.41
N ALA A 248 -8.41 10.58 -16.44
CA ALA A 248 -7.85 9.98 -15.24
C ALA A 248 -6.55 10.70 -14.87
N VAL A 249 -6.29 10.85 -13.57
CA VAL A 249 -4.99 11.33 -13.09
C VAL A 249 -4.37 10.26 -12.24
N GLY A 250 -3.15 9.85 -12.56
CA GLY A 250 -2.51 8.74 -11.87
C GLY A 250 -1.01 8.78 -12.04
N TYR A 251 -0.38 7.73 -11.52
CA TYR A 251 1.04 7.49 -11.63
C TYR A 251 1.23 6.19 -12.43
N GLY A 252 2.04 6.27 -13.48
CA GLY A 252 2.35 5.10 -14.30
C GLY A 252 3.16 4.08 -13.50
N GLY A 253 2.86 2.80 -13.71
CA GLY A 253 3.62 1.67 -13.16
C GLY A 253 3.37 1.35 -11.69
N LEU A 254 2.57 2.11 -10.93
CA LEU A 254 2.36 1.83 -9.51
C LEU A 254 1.68 0.50 -9.22
N ASP A 255 0.80 0.05 -10.12
CA ASP A 255 0.06 -1.21 -9.96
C ASP A 255 0.88 -2.43 -10.43
N VAL A 256 2.02 -2.19 -11.07
CA VAL A 256 2.96 -3.23 -11.51
C VAL A 256 4.11 -3.26 -10.53
N LYS A 257 4.23 -4.36 -9.76
CA LYS A 257 5.19 -4.48 -8.65
C LYS A 257 6.63 -4.18 -9.06
N GLU A 258 7.00 -4.54 -10.28
CA GLU A 258 8.34 -4.37 -10.87
C GLU A 258 8.62 -2.92 -11.30
N LEU A 259 7.58 -2.13 -11.54
CA LEU A 259 7.67 -0.72 -11.99
C LEU A 259 7.33 0.28 -10.88
N ALA A 260 6.76 -0.19 -9.78
CA ALA A 260 6.26 0.66 -8.72
C ALA A 260 7.38 1.38 -7.97
N SER A 261 7.38 2.71 -8.04
CA SER A 261 8.36 3.58 -7.40
C SER A 261 7.71 4.83 -6.83
N ASN A 262 8.27 5.37 -5.76
CA ASN A 262 7.91 6.69 -5.20
C ASN A 262 8.35 7.86 -6.12
N ASP A 263 9.23 7.59 -7.08
CA ASP A 263 9.66 8.57 -8.09
C ASP A 263 8.78 8.58 -9.35
N ALA A 264 7.69 7.82 -9.36
CA ALA A 264 6.76 7.80 -10.49
C ALA A 264 6.25 9.22 -10.82
N SER A 265 6.07 9.47 -12.12
CA SER A 265 5.58 10.76 -12.64
C SER A 265 4.06 10.76 -12.75
N CYS A 266 3.45 11.87 -12.30
CA CYS A 266 2.00 12.06 -12.41
C CYS A 266 1.62 12.57 -13.80
N SER A 267 0.69 11.87 -14.45
CA SER A 267 0.15 12.23 -15.76
C SER A 267 -1.38 12.33 -15.74
N ILE A 268 -1.91 13.10 -16.70
CA ILE A 268 -3.34 13.13 -16.99
C ILE A 268 -3.53 12.29 -18.24
N ILE A 269 -4.40 11.30 -18.17
CA ILE A 269 -4.60 10.28 -19.19
C ILE A 269 -6.05 10.36 -19.66
N SER A 270 -6.25 10.40 -20.97
CA SER A 270 -7.59 10.31 -21.54
C SER A 270 -8.14 8.90 -21.38
N THR A 271 -9.40 8.78 -20.98
CA THR A 271 -10.10 7.50 -20.87
C THR A 271 -11.56 7.66 -21.30
N THR A 272 -12.25 6.55 -21.53
CA THR A 272 -13.66 6.53 -21.84
C THR A 272 -14.41 5.82 -20.73
N LEU A 273 -15.54 6.38 -20.31
CA LEU A 273 -16.43 5.77 -19.35
C LEU A 273 -17.62 5.12 -20.04
N HIS A 274 -17.91 3.88 -19.63
CA HIS A 274 -19.07 3.09 -20.05
C HIS A 274 -19.70 2.47 -18.80
N ASP A 275 -20.86 2.98 -18.37
CA ASP A 275 -21.62 2.47 -17.23
C ASP A 275 -20.79 2.29 -15.93
N ASN A 276 -20.06 3.34 -15.54
CA ASN A 276 -19.10 3.35 -14.42
C ASN A 276 -17.89 2.42 -14.60
N ARG A 277 -17.66 1.89 -15.79
CA ARG A 277 -16.41 1.20 -16.16
C ARG A 277 -15.53 2.11 -16.99
N HIS A 278 -14.24 1.82 -17.02
CA HIS A 278 -13.26 2.61 -17.74
C HIS A 278 -12.31 1.75 -18.57
N ASP A 279 -11.80 2.32 -19.65
CA ASP A 279 -10.80 1.68 -20.52
C ASP A 279 -9.35 2.09 -20.17
N LEU A 280 -9.15 2.71 -19.00
CA LEU A 280 -7.82 3.11 -18.53
C LEU A 280 -6.90 1.89 -18.36
N PRO A 281 -5.74 1.83 -19.04
CA PRO A 281 -4.77 0.77 -18.80
C PRO A 281 -4.15 0.89 -17.41
N ALA A 282 -4.09 -0.22 -16.67
CA ALA A 282 -3.54 -0.26 -15.30
C ALA A 282 -2.08 0.23 -15.20
N VAL A 283 -1.30 0.06 -16.28
CA VAL A 283 0.08 0.54 -16.37
C VAL A 283 0.16 2.07 -16.39
N LEU A 284 -0.86 2.76 -16.94
CA LEU A 284 -0.88 4.22 -17.04
C LEU A 284 -1.49 4.88 -15.80
N GLY A 285 -2.54 4.28 -15.24
CA GLY A 285 -3.15 4.72 -14.00
C GLY A 285 -3.75 3.55 -13.25
N GLY A 286 -3.10 3.15 -12.16
CA GLY A 286 -3.53 2.05 -11.31
C GLY A 286 -4.72 2.42 -10.43
N ASP A 287 -5.07 1.47 -9.55
CA ASP A 287 -6.13 1.63 -8.57
C ASP A 287 -5.96 2.88 -7.68
N GLY A 288 -7.09 3.52 -7.38
CA GLY A 288 -7.17 4.75 -6.61
C GLY A 288 -6.94 6.03 -7.42
N SER A 289 -6.74 5.94 -8.74
CA SER A 289 -6.59 7.11 -9.62
C SER A 289 -7.92 7.87 -9.75
N PRO A 290 -7.97 9.19 -9.50
CA PRO A 290 -9.20 9.96 -9.66
C PRO A 290 -9.55 10.14 -11.14
N VAL A 291 -10.84 9.99 -11.41
CA VAL A 291 -11.45 10.20 -12.73
C VAL A 291 -12.25 11.49 -12.70
N PHE A 292 -12.07 12.30 -13.73
CA PHE A 292 -12.71 13.57 -13.95
C PHE A 292 -13.46 13.56 -15.28
N SER A 293 -14.50 14.37 -15.41
CA SER A 293 -15.04 14.69 -16.73
C SER A 293 -14.03 15.51 -17.53
N THR A 294 -14.21 15.60 -18.86
CA THR A 294 -13.42 16.50 -19.71
C THR A 294 -13.49 17.97 -19.28
N ARG A 295 -14.54 18.35 -18.54
CA ARG A 295 -14.70 19.68 -17.95
C ARG A 295 -14.03 19.83 -16.59
N GLY A 296 -13.44 18.79 -16.03
CA GLY A 296 -12.72 18.81 -14.75
C GLY A 296 -13.56 18.60 -13.50
N TYR A 297 -14.77 18.04 -13.64
CA TYR A 297 -15.57 17.62 -12.49
C TYR A 297 -15.18 16.23 -12.02
N PHE A 298 -14.91 16.07 -10.73
CA PHE A 298 -14.60 14.77 -10.14
C PHE A 298 -15.78 13.79 -10.26
N ILE A 299 -15.53 12.59 -10.78
CA ILE A 299 -16.52 11.52 -11.00
C ILE A 299 -16.39 10.43 -9.95
N GLY A 300 -15.16 10.02 -9.63
CA GLY A 300 -14.86 8.92 -8.72
C GLY A 300 -13.39 8.51 -8.78
N ILE A 301 -13.03 7.36 -8.21
CA ILE A 301 -11.67 6.79 -8.30
C ILE A 301 -11.71 5.41 -8.93
N THR A 302 -10.63 5.02 -9.62
CA THR A 302 -10.50 3.72 -10.28
C THR A 302 -10.34 2.57 -9.27
N ARG A 303 -10.90 1.41 -9.60
CA ARG A 303 -10.65 0.11 -8.95
C ARG A 303 -10.85 -1.00 -9.98
N GLY A 304 -9.79 -1.69 -10.35
CA GLY A 304 -9.80 -2.64 -11.46
C GLY A 304 -10.24 -1.95 -12.75
N ASN A 305 -11.41 -2.34 -13.28
CA ASN A 305 -12.02 -1.71 -14.44
C ASN A 305 -13.25 -0.84 -14.11
N GLU A 306 -13.52 -0.63 -12.82
CA GLU A 306 -14.69 0.09 -12.32
C GLU A 306 -14.29 1.43 -11.70
N VAL A 307 -15.25 2.36 -11.67
CA VAL A 307 -15.15 3.64 -10.98
C VAL A 307 -15.96 3.57 -9.68
N ILE A 308 -15.27 3.69 -8.55
CA ILE A 308 -15.89 3.91 -7.25
C ILE A 308 -16.51 5.31 -7.25
N THR A 309 -17.83 5.35 -7.18
CA THR A 309 -18.63 6.57 -7.28
C THR A 309 -18.48 7.49 -6.07
N ARG A 310 -18.78 8.77 -6.26
CA ARG A 310 -18.75 9.76 -5.17
C ARG A 310 -19.66 9.43 -3.99
N SER A 311 -20.79 8.76 -4.20
CA SER A 311 -21.67 8.30 -3.12
C SER A 311 -20.95 7.28 -2.23
N GLN A 312 -20.31 6.27 -2.82
CA GLN A 312 -19.55 5.26 -2.09
C GLN A 312 -18.37 5.87 -1.32
N LEU A 313 -17.66 6.82 -1.92
CA LEU A 313 -16.55 7.54 -1.27
C LEU A 313 -17.02 8.40 -0.10
N ARG A 314 -18.18 9.06 -0.23
CA ARG A 314 -18.77 9.83 0.86
C ARG A 314 -19.19 8.93 2.02
N ASP A 315 -19.71 7.75 1.75
CA ASP A 315 -20.07 6.79 2.80
C ASP A 315 -18.82 6.30 3.55
N LEU A 316 -17.69 6.14 2.87
CA LEU A 316 -16.39 5.88 3.52
C LEU A 316 -15.97 7.05 4.42
N LEU A 317 -16.08 8.30 3.95
CA LEU A 317 -15.77 9.49 4.75
C LEU A 317 -16.68 9.67 5.98
N ARG A 318 -17.92 9.18 5.91
CA ARG A 318 -18.86 9.17 7.04
C ARG A 318 -18.54 8.10 8.08
N LYS A 319 -17.94 6.98 7.65
CA LYS A 319 -17.52 5.86 8.51
C LYS A 319 -16.18 6.10 9.23
N GLU A 320 -15.63 7.31 9.15
CA GLU A 320 -14.47 7.74 9.93
C GLU A 320 -14.74 7.45 11.43
N LYS A 321 -14.04 6.46 11.99
CA LYS A 321 -14.12 6.21 13.43
C LYS A 321 -13.52 7.44 14.12
N GLN A 322 -14.32 8.14 14.93
CA GLN A 322 -13.75 9.14 15.82
C GLN A 322 -12.79 8.42 16.80
N PRO A 323 -11.66 9.06 17.13
CA PRO A 323 -10.62 8.47 17.97
C PRO A 323 -11.15 8.01 19.33
#